data_AF-A0A9Q0ZPV5-F1
#
_entry.id   AF-A0A9Q0ZPV5-F1
#
_cell.length_a   1.000
_cell.length_b   1.000
_cell.length_c   1.000
_cell.angle_alpha   90.00
_cell.angle_beta   90.00
_cell.angle_gamma   90.00
#
_symmetry.space_group_name_H-M   'P 1'
#
loop_
_entity.id
_entity.type
_entity.pdbx_description
1 polymer ?
#
loop_
_entity_poly.entity_id
_entity_poly.type
_entity_poly.pdbx_seq_one_letter_code
_entity_poly.pdbx_strand_id
1 'polypeptide(L)'
;MASTEGLVPITRRFLASYYDKYPFAPLPDDVSRLSDEIRSITSDVLKDSPPRSQEEIVLLKEAEGEPPHKIDENMWKNREHMEEILFLLDKSRCPPALQNDSELASVFSILKDKFQKTLSALQAFQAKNSDHIFNTVMTYMPQDFRGTLIRKQKERSERK
;
A
#
# COMPACT_ATOMS: atom_id res chain seq x y z
N MET A 1 -4.71 47.23 10.07
CA MET A 1 -4.15 46.00 9.47
C MET A 1 -3.55 45.18 10.60
N ALA A 2 -3.85 43.89 10.71
CA ALA A 2 -3.28 43.05 11.76
C ALA A 2 -1.75 42.95 11.56
N SER A 3 -0.97 43.23 12.60
CA SER A 3 0.50 43.17 12.54
C SER A 3 0.93 41.73 12.28
N THR A 4 1.76 41.52 11.25
CA THR A 4 2.38 40.24 10.91
C THR A 4 3.75 40.07 11.56
N GLU A 5 4.12 40.99 12.46
CA GLU A 5 5.41 41.03 13.14
C GLU A 5 5.55 39.80 14.06
N GLY A 6 6.55 38.96 13.77
CA GLY A 6 6.78 37.68 14.46
C GLY A 6 6.07 36.46 13.85
N LEU A 7 5.24 36.62 12.81
CA LEU A 7 4.65 35.49 12.10
C LEU A 7 5.65 34.89 11.11
N VAL A 8 6.15 33.71 11.42
CA VAL A 8 7.00 32.93 10.50
C VAL A 8 6.08 32.15 9.54
N PRO A 9 6.29 32.23 8.22
CA PRO A 9 5.48 31.46 7.28
C PRO A 9 5.65 29.96 7.53
N ILE A 10 4.53 29.22 7.48
CA ILE A 10 4.56 27.76 7.52
C ILE A 10 5.20 27.27 6.23
N THR A 11 6.48 26.92 6.29
CA THR A 11 7.22 26.38 5.14
C THR A 11 7.15 24.85 5.12
N ARG A 12 7.33 24.23 3.94
CA ARG A 12 7.44 22.77 3.81
C ARG A 12 8.54 22.21 4.70
N ARG A 13 9.68 22.91 4.82
CA ARG A 13 10.79 22.53 5.71
C ARG A 13 10.38 22.57 7.19
N PHE A 14 9.66 23.61 7.61
CA PHE A 14 9.13 23.71 8.97
C PHE A 14 8.20 22.54 9.29
N LEU A 15 7.24 22.23 8.40
CA LEU A 15 6.36 21.07 8.57
C LEU A 15 7.13 19.74 8.56
N ALA A 16 8.13 19.60 7.69
CA ALA A 16 8.97 18.40 7.62
C ALA A 16 9.75 18.14 8.91
N SER A 17 10.20 19.20 9.60
CA SER A 17 10.96 19.07 10.86
C SER A 17 10.18 18.40 12.01
N TYR A 18 8.84 18.32 11.90
CA TYR A 18 8.03 17.53 12.82
C TYR A 18 8.44 16.04 12.81
N TYR A 19 8.80 15.52 11.63
CA TYR A 19 9.17 14.12 11.44
C TYR A 19 10.59 13.80 11.93
N ASP A 20 11.44 14.80 12.17
CA ASP A 20 12.79 14.60 12.73
C ASP A 20 12.76 13.92 14.11
N LYS A 21 11.64 14.04 14.84
CA LYS A 21 11.41 13.39 16.13
C LYS A 21 11.02 11.91 16.02
N TYR A 22 10.70 11.45 14.82
CA TYR A 22 10.24 10.09 14.53
C TYR A 22 11.17 9.43 13.50
N PRO A 23 12.45 9.20 13.87
CA PRO A 23 13.39 8.56 12.96
C PRO A 23 12.93 7.14 12.63
N PHE A 24 12.97 6.79 11.35
CA PHE A 24 12.77 5.43 10.89
C PHE A 24 14.12 4.77 10.66
N ALA A 25 14.23 3.50 11.05
CA ALA A 25 15.39 2.70 10.67
C ALA A 25 15.44 2.59 9.13
N PRO A 26 16.64 2.65 8.53
CA PRO A 26 16.78 2.39 7.11
C PRO A 26 16.30 0.98 6.80
N LEU A 27 15.85 0.77 5.55
CA LEU A 27 15.51 -0.57 5.09
C LEU A 27 16.76 -1.47 5.17
N PRO A 28 16.60 -2.77 5.48
CA PRO A 28 17.70 -3.72 5.43
C PRO A 28 18.33 -3.76 4.03
N ASP A 29 19.66 -3.89 3.96
CA ASP A 29 20.40 -3.97 2.69
C ASP A 29 19.92 -5.13 1.80
N ASP A 30 19.46 -6.20 2.44
CA ASP A 30 18.87 -7.36 1.77
C ASP A 30 17.65 -7.02 0.92
N VAL A 31 16.91 -5.94 1.22
CA VAL A 31 15.72 -5.57 0.44
C VAL A 31 16.10 -5.26 -1.01
N SER A 32 17.20 -4.53 -1.24
CA SER A 32 17.64 -4.23 -2.61
C SER A 32 18.05 -5.51 -3.33
N ARG A 33 18.89 -6.33 -2.69
CA ARG A 33 19.36 -7.59 -3.26
C ARG A 33 18.20 -8.53 -3.60
N LEU A 34 17.27 -8.75 -2.68
CA LEU A 34 16.10 -9.60 -2.89
C LEU A 34 15.17 -9.05 -3.96
N SER A 35 15.01 -7.72 -4.04
CA SER A 35 14.21 -7.10 -5.12
C SER A 35 14.84 -7.36 -6.49
N ASP A 36 16.16 -7.25 -6.59
CA ASP A 36 16.89 -7.51 -7.83
C ASP A 36 16.82 -8.99 -8.24
N GLU A 37 16.94 -9.91 -7.26
CA GLU A 37 16.76 -11.35 -7.48
C GLU A 37 15.36 -11.69 -7.98
N ILE A 38 14.31 -11.11 -7.35
CA ILE A 38 12.92 -11.29 -7.81
C ILE A 38 12.76 -10.80 -9.25
N ARG A 39 13.27 -9.60 -9.58
CA ARG A 39 13.20 -9.07 -10.95
C ARG A 39 13.94 -9.95 -11.96
N SER A 40 15.10 -10.51 -11.58
CA SER A 40 15.84 -11.44 -12.44
C SER A 40 15.00 -12.69 -12.75
N ILE A 41 14.43 -13.31 -11.71
CA ILE A 41 13.57 -14.49 -11.86
C ILE A 41 12.36 -14.16 -12.74
N THR A 42 11.71 -13.02 -12.51
CA THR A 42 10.58 -12.56 -13.34
C THR A 42 10.99 -12.38 -14.79
N SER A 43 12.16 -11.79 -15.07
CA SER A 43 12.65 -11.61 -16.44
C SER A 43 12.87 -12.94 -17.15
N ASP A 44 13.41 -13.94 -16.47
CA ASP A 44 13.62 -15.27 -17.05
C ASP A 44 12.30 -15.98 -17.32
N VAL A 45 11.34 -15.93 -16.39
CA VAL A 45 9.98 -16.46 -16.60
C VAL A 45 9.28 -15.80 -17.79
N LEU A 46 9.44 -14.49 -17.96
CA LEU A 46 8.83 -13.75 -19.07
C LEU A 46 9.43 -14.10 -20.45
N LYS A 47 10.69 -14.53 -20.50
CA LYS A 47 11.32 -15.02 -21.75
C LYS A 47 10.68 -16.34 -22.19
N ASP A 48 10.45 -17.24 -21.24
CA ASP A 48 9.90 -18.58 -21.51
C ASP A 48 8.38 -18.57 -21.65
N SER A 49 7.70 -17.66 -20.96
CA SER A 49 6.24 -17.51 -20.94
C SER A 49 5.82 -16.04 -21.04
N PRO A 50 5.85 -15.45 -22.25
CA PRO A 50 5.41 -14.08 -22.45
C PRO A 50 3.91 -13.91 -22.16
N PRO A 51 3.46 -12.71 -21.76
CA PRO A 51 2.06 -12.45 -21.46
C PRO A 51 1.19 -12.68 -22.70
N ARG A 52 0.07 -13.39 -22.50
CA ARG A 52 -0.86 -13.84 -23.54
C ARG A 52 -2.14 -13.01 -23.60
N SER A 53 -2.42 -12.23 -22.55
CA SER A 53 -3.63 -11.41 -22.45
C SER A 53 -3.29 -9.95 -22.13
N GLN A 54 -4.24 -9.05 -22.45
CA GLN A 54 -4.11 -7.63 -22.09
C GLN A 54 -4.08 -7.44 -20.56
N GLU A 55 -4.77 -8.29 -19.80
CA GLU A 55 -4.80 -8.26 -18.34
C GLU A 55 -3.41 -8.55 -17.75
N GLU A 56 -2.72 -9.58 -18.26
CA GLU A 56 -1.35 -9.91 -17.85
C GLU A 56 -0.37 -8.77 -18.16
N ILE A 57 -0.52 -8.12 -19.33
CA ILE A 57 0.31 -6.96 -19.69
C ILE A 57 0.09 -5.79 -18.72
N VAL A 58 -1.15 -5.55 -18.29
CA VAL A 58 -1.48 -4.49 -17.34
C VAL A 58 -0.89 -4.81 -15.96
N LEU A 59 -1.00 -6.04 -15.48
CA LEU A 59 -0.43 -6.47 -14.21
C LEU A 59 1.10 -6.32 -14.19
N LEU A 60 1.78 -6.66 -15.29
CA LEU A 60 3.23 -6.48 -15.40
C LEU A 60 3.63 -5.00 -15.35
N LYS A 61 2.91 -4.14 -16.07
CA LYS A 61 3.15 -2.69 -16.02
C LYS A 61 2.94 -2.10 -14.63
N GLU A 62 1.93 -2.57 -13.91
CA GLU A 62 1.66 -2.14 -12.55
C GLU A 62 2.78 -2.58 -11.59
N ALA A 63 3.24 -3.82 -11.72
CA ALA A 63 4.34 -4.36 -10.90
C ALA A 63 5.69 -3.65 -11.15
N GLU A 64 5.91 -3.12 -12.35
CA GLU A 64 7.10 -2.35 -12.73
C GLU A 64 6.97 -0.83 -12.46
N GLY A 65 5.81 -0.37 -11.99
CA GLY A 65 5.52 1.04 -11.76
C GLY A 65 6.37 1.66 -10.64
N GLU A 66 6.62 2.96 -10.73
CA GLU A 66 7.28 3.70 -9.64
C GLU A 66 6.33 3.81 -8.43
N PRO A 67 6.83 3.60 -7.20
CA PRO A 67 6.04 3.78 -5.99
C PRO A 67 5.47 5.21 -5.90
N PRO A 68 4.18 5.38 -5.55
CA PRO A 68 3.59 6.72 -5.41
C PRO A 68 4.30 7.55 -4.35
N HIS A 69 4.51 8.84 -4.63
CA HIS A 69 5.14 9.78 -3.70
C HIS A 69 4.22 10.22 -2.55
N LYS A 70 2.90 10.22 -2.78
CA LYS A 70 1.91 10.61 -1.76
C LYS A 70 1.63 9.45 -0.83
N ILE A 71 1.67 9.70 0.48
CA ILE A 71 1.50 8.65 1.50
C ILE A 71 0.15 7.93 1.38
N ASP A 72 -0.95 8.65 1.15
CA ASP A 72 -2.28 8.04 1.07
C ASP A 72 -2.43 7.15 -0.18
N GLU A 73 -1.87 7.61 -1.30
CA GLU A 73 -1.84 6.87 -2.55
C GLU A 73 -0.96 5.63 -2.45
N ASN A 74 0.23 5.77 -1.83
CA ASN A 74 1.12 4.66 -1.56
C ASN A 74 0.46 3.61 -0.65
N MET A 75 -0.21 4.05 0.42
CA MET A 75 -0.93 3.16 1.33
C MET A 75 -2.09 2.44 0.65
N TRP A 76 -2.79 3.11 -0.26
CA TRP A 76 -3.85 2.50 -1.06
C TRP A 76 -3.29 1.48 -2.06
N LYS A 77 -2.22 1.82 -2.78
CA LYS A 77 -1.54 0.90 -3.71
C LYS A 77 -0.95 -0.32 -3.01
N ASN A 78 -0.33 -0.16 -1.86
CA ASN A 78 0.16 -1.28 -1.07
C ASN A 78 -0.98 -2.22 -0.68
N ARG A 79 -2.16 -1.68 -0.32
CA ARG A 79 -3.34 -2.48 -0.01
C ARG A 79 -3.83 -3.24 -1.25
N GLU A 80 -4.00 -2.55 -2.37
CA GLU A 80 -4.43 -3.13 -3.65
C GLU A 80 -3.50 -4.29 -4.06
N HIS A 81 -2.18 -4.09 -4.01
CA HIS A 81 -1.20 -5.13 -4.33
C HIS A 81 -1.30 -6.34 -3.39
N MET A 82 -1.48 -6.13 -2.08
CA MET A 82 -1.64 -7.24 -1.13
C MET A 82 -2.92 -8.03 -1.40
N GLU A 83 -4.03 -7.33 -1.71
CA GLU A 83 -5.31 -7.96 -2.05
C GLU A 83 -5.19 -8.77 -3.36
N GLU A 84 -4.53 -8.24 -4.38
CA GLU A 84 -4.28 -8.93 -5.66
C GLU A 84 -3.37 -10.15 -5.47
N ILE A 85 -2.29 -10.03 -4.70
CA ILE A 85 -1.40 -11.17 -4.40
C ILE A 85 -2.18 -12.27 -3.68
N LEU A 86 -3.00 -11.94 -2.69
CA LEU A 86 -3.82 -12.92 -1.96
C LEU A 86 -4.86 -13.58 -2.88
N PHE A 87 -5.42 -12.82 -3.82
CA PHE A 87 -6.33 -13.31 -4.83
C PHE A 87 -5.63 -14.31 -5.77
N LEU A 88 -4.44 -13.98 -6.28
CA LEU A 88 -3.67 -14.86 -7.16
C LEU A 88 -3.14 -16.12 -6.45
N LEU A 89 -2.80 -16.01 -5.16
CA LEU A 89 -2.39 -17.14 -4.32
C LEU A 89 -3.55 -18.02 -3.86
N ASP A 90 -4.79 -17.70 -4.22
CA ASP A 90 -5.92 -18.57 -3.89
C ASP A 90 -5.86 -19.88 -4.69
N LYS A 91 -6.12 -21.01 -4.02
CA LYS A 91 -6.05 -22.35 -4.65
C LYS A 91 -7.00 -22.48 -5.84
N SER A 92 -8.12 -21.76 -5.84
CA SER A 92 -9.07 -21.79 -6.97
C SER A 92 -8.53 -21.11 -8.24
N ARG A 93 -7.49 -20.28 -8.12
CA ARG A 93 -6.96 -19.42 -9.19
C ARG A 93 -5.51 -19.74 -9.54
N CYS A 94 -4.78 -20.39 -8.65
CA CYS A 94 -3.43 -20.87 -8.91
C CYS A 94 -3.43 -21.84 -10.11
N PRO A 95 -2.53 -21.72 -11.10
CA PRO A 95 -2.43 -22.68 -12.20
C PRO A 95 -2.20 -24.12 -11.69
N PRO A 96 -2.86 -25.15 -12.25
CA PRO A 96 -2.71 -26.54 -11.80
C PRO A 96 -1.26 -27.04 -11.79
N ALA A 97 -0.45 -26.57 -12.75
CA ALA A 97 0.98 -26.89 -12.82
C ALA A 97 1.76 -26.44 -11.57
N LEU A 98 1.35 -25.33 -10.95
CA LEU A 98 1.97 -24.80 -9.73
C LEU A 98 1.34 -25.39 -8.45
N GLN A 99 0.11 -25.91 -8.54
CA GLN A 99 -0.55 -26.56 -7.39
C GLN A 99 0.00 -27.96 -7.09
N ASN A 100 0.42 -28.69 -8.14
CA ASN A 100 0.89 -30.07 -8.03
C ASN A 100 2.32 -30.17 -7.47
N ASP A 101 3.05 -29.05 -7.44
CA ASP A 101 4.36 -28.96 -6.81
C ASP A 101 4.19 -28.74 -5.30
N SER A 102 4.50 -29.76 -4.51
CA SER A 102 4.32 -29.71 -3.06
C SER A 102 5.22 -28.69 -2.37
N GLU A 103 6.41 -28.42 -2.91
CA GLU A 103 7.34 -27.44 -2.34
C GLU A 103 6.81 -26.03 -2.60
N LEU A 104 6.43 -25.73 -3.84
CA LEU A 104 5.87 -24.44 -4.21
C LEU A 104 4.53 -24.16 -3.52
N ALA A 105 3.67 -25.17 -3.39
CA ALA A 105 2.42 -25.05 -2.65
C ALA A 105 2.65 -24.68 -1.17
N SER A 106 3.70 -25.22 -0.55
CA SER A 106 4.07 -24.87 0.83
C SER A 106 4.54 -23.42 0.93
N VAL A 107 5.35 -22.95 -0.01
CA VAL A 107 5.85 -21.58 -0.10
C VAL A 107 4.69 -20.60 -0.30
N PHE A 108 3.77 -20.89 -1.21
CA PHE A 108 2.56 -20.07 -1.44
C PHE A 108 1.68 -20.00 -0.21
N SER A 109 1.54 -21.09 0.56
CA SER A 109 0.81 -21.07 1.82
C SER A 109 1.46 -20.13 2.85
N ILE A 110 2.80 -20.14 2.95
CA ILE A 110 3.54 -19.25 3.84
C ILE A 110 3.39 -17.79 3.39
N LEU A 111 3.54 -17.52 2.08
CA LEU A 111 3.35 -16.18 1.53
C LEU A 111 1.94 -15.66 1.77
N LYS A 112 0.92 -16.48 1.55
CA LYS A 112 -0.48 -16.13 1.80
C LYS A 112 -0.69 -15.72 3.26
N ASP A 113 -0.17 -16.49 4.22
CA ASP A 113 -0.27 -16.15 5.65
C ASP A 113 0.45 -14.82 5.98
N LYS A 114 1.64 -14.60 5.44
CA LYS A 114 2.39 -13.35 5.63
C LYS A 114 1.65 -12.14 5.06
N PHE A 115 1.15 -12.24 3.83
CA PHE A 115 0.39 -11.16 3.19
C PHE A 115 -0.94 -10.91 3.91
N GLN A 116 -1.63 -11.96 4.35
CA GLN A 116 -2.88 -11.81 5.10
C GLN A 116 -2.66 -11.07 6.42
N LYS A 117 -1.63 -11.43 7.19
CA LYS A 117 -1.26 -10.75 8.44
C LYS A 117 -0.88 -9.30 8.19
N THR A 118 -0.09 -9.05 7.15
CA THR A 118 0.36 -7.69 6.80
C THR A 118 -0.81 -6.82 6.34
N LEU A 119 -1.71 -7.34 5.52
CA LEU A 119 -2.92 -6.65 5.07
C LEU A 119 -3.82 -6.28 6.25
N SER A 120 -4.03 -7.20 7.20
CA SER A 120 -4.81 -6.91 8.40
C SER A 120 -4.17 -5.81 9.26
N ALA A 121 -2.84 -5.81 9.40
CA ALA A 121 -2.13 -4.74 10.11
C ALA A 121 -2.26 -3.39 9.38
N LEU A 122 -2.14 -3.38 8.05
CA LEU A 122 -2.31 -2.18 7.22
C LEU A 122 -3.73 -1.62 7.33
N GLN A 123 -4.75 -2.47 7.24
CA GLN A 123 -6.16 -2.07 7.40
C GLN A 123 -6.43 -1.49 8.79
N ALA A 124 -5.91 -2.13 9.84
CA ALA A 124 -6.04 -1.63 11.22
C ALA A 124 -5.36 -0.26 11.39
N PHE A 125 -4.18 -0.08 10.80
CA PHE A 125 -3.48 1.21 10.78
C PHE A 125 -4.29 2.28 10.03
N GLN A 126 -4.79 1.98 8.83
CA GLN A 126 -5.60 2.89 8.03
C GLN A 126 -6.88 3.32 8.74
N ALA A 127 -7.58 2.39 9.39
CA ALA A 127 -8.78 2.67 10.17
C ALA A 127 -8.46 3.64 11.32
N LYS A 128 -7.47 3.29 12.15
CA LYS A 128 -7.06 4.11 13.30
C LYS A 128 -6.57 5.50 12.89
N ASN A 129 -5.75 5.59 11.83
CA ASN A 129 -5.24 6.87 11.35
C ASN A 129 -6.36 7.76 10.77
N SER A 130 -7.31 7.16 10.04
CA SER A 130 -8.50 7.87 9.54
C SER A 130 -9.30 8.48 10.68
N ASP A 131 -9.53 7.73 11.75
CA ASP A 131 -10.26 8.21 12.94
C ASP A 131 -9.50 9.33 13.65
N HIS A 132 -8.18 9.23 13.79
CA HIS A 132 -7.37 10.29 14.38
C HIS A 132 -7.44 11.59 13.58
N ILE A 133 -7.28 11.52 12.26
CA ILE A 133 -7.38 12.69 11.38
C ILE A 133 -8.79 13.30 11.48
N PHE A 134 -9.83 12.46 11.38
CA PHE A 134 -11.20 12.91 11.47
C PHE A 134 -11.49 13.63 12.80
N ASN A 135 -11.13 13.02 13.93
CA ASN A 135 -11.33 13.61 15.26
C ASN A 135 -10.55 14.92 15.45
N THR A 136 -9.32 14.97 14.92
CA THR A 136 -8.51 16.20 14.93
C THR A 136 -9.20 17.31 14.14
N VAL A 137 -9.65 17.02 12.91
CA VAL A 137 -10.38 17.98 12.08
C VAL A 137 -11.65 18.46 12.78
N MET A 138 -12.43 17.56 13.37
CA MET A 138 -13.66 17.91 14.09
C MET A 138 -13.40 18.75 15.35
N THR A 139 -12.22 18.62 15.97
CA THR A 139 -11.82 19.46 17.11
C THR A 139 -11.63 20.92 16.69
N TYR A 140 -11.06 21.16 15.50
CA TYR A 140 -10.77 22.51 15.01
C TYR A 140 -11.84 23.07 14.06
N MET A 141 -12.70 22.23 13.50
CA MET A 141 -13.82 22.61 12.60
C MET A 141 -15.13 21.86 12.96
N PRO A 142 -15.67 22.07 14.17
CA PRO A 142 -16.77 21.25 14.69
C PRO A 142 -18.11 21.37 13.94
N GLN A 143 -18.33 22.45 13.18
CA GLN A 143 -19.56 22.66 12.39
C GLN A 143 -19.41 22.35 10.89
N ASP A 144 -18.29 21.78 10.48
CA ASP A 144 -18.09 21.43 9.07
C ASP A 144 -18.81 20.13 8.71
N PHE A 145 -19.92 20.26 7.96
CA PHE A 145 -20.71 19.11 7.50
C PHE A 145 -19.96 18.23 6.46
N ARG A 146 -18.90 18.76 5.82
CA ARG A 146 -18.12 18.02 4.80
C ARG A 146 -17.47 16.77 5.37
N GLY A 147 -16.98 16.81 6.61
CA GLY A 147 -16.40 15.64 7.28
C GLY A 147 -17.42 14.49 7.42
N THR A 148 -18.68 14.81 7.71
CA THR A 148 -19.75 13.81 7.83
C THR A 148 -20.13 13.22 6.46
N LEU A 149 -20.10 14.03 5.39
CA LEU A 149 -20.36 13.56 4.03
C LEU A 149 -19.28 12.58 3.54
N ILE A 150 -18.00 12.90 3.76
CA ILE A 150 -16.86 12.06 3.36
C ILE A 150 -16.93 10.69 4.05
N ARG A 151 -17.22 10.66 5.36
CA ARG A 151 -17.37 9.41 6.11
C ARG A 151 -18.51 8.53 5.58
N LYS A 152 -19.69 9.10 5.34
CA LYS A 152 -20.82 8.39 4.73
C LYS A 152 -20.51 7.88 3.32
N GLN A 153 -19.66 8.56 2.56
CA GLN A 153 -19.23 8.10 1.25
C GLN A 153 -18.27 6.90 1.38
N LYS A 154 -17.28 7.00 2.28
CA LYS A 154 -16.32 5.92 2.56
C LYS A 154 -17.00 4.63 3.05
N GLU A 155 -17.90 4.75 4.03
CA GLU A 155 -18.66 3.59 4.55
C GLU A 155 -19.52 2.91 3.46
N ARG A 156 -20.00 3.66 2.46
CA ARG A 156 -20.74 3.10 1.33
C ARG A 156 -19.83 2.40 0.32
N SER A 157 -18.63 2.92 0.08
CA SER A 157 -17.68 2.29 -0.83
C SER A 157 -17.06 1.02 -0.25
N GLU A 158 -16.78 0.98 1.05
CA GLU A 158 -16.16 -0.19 1.71
C GLU A 158 -17.14 -1.35 1.98
N ARG A 159 -18.45 -1.12 1.84
CA ARG A 159 -19.48 -2.16 1.95
C ARG A 159 -19.83 -2.83 0.62
N LYS A 160 -19.36 -2.28 -0.50
CA LYS A 160 -19.51 -2.86 -1.83
C LYS A 160 -18.36 -3.82 -2.11
#